data_AF-A0A932K2Q8-F1
#
_entry.id   AF-A0A932K2Q8-F1
#
_cell.length_a   1.000
_cell.length_b   1.000
_cell.length_c   1.000
_cell.angle_alpha   90.00
_cell.angle_beta   90.00
_cell.angle_gamma   90.00
#
_symmetry.space_group_name_H-M   'P 1'
#
loop_
_entity.id
_entity.type
_entity.pdbx_description
1 polymer ?
#
loop_
_entity_poly.entity_id
_entity_poly.type
_entity_poly.pdbx_seq_one_letter_code
_entity_poly.pdbx_strand_id
1 'polypeptide(L)' 'MLSDEEKSEFIKDGLSSSRRKDFSMGNDFKLNLSLDEYMNYLDDIQKIFGEFKISQKITKCDLNKL' A
#
# COMPACT_ATOMS: atom_id res chain seq x y z
N MET A 1 -7.95 -22.13 -8.88
CA MET A 1 -8.93 -21.15 -8.36
C MET A 1 -9.49 -21.71 -7.07
N LEU A 2 -9.68 -20.88 -6.04
CA LEU A 2 -10.16 -21.33 -4.73
C LEU A 2 -11.59 -21.89 -4.81
N SER A 3 -11.91 -22.84 -3.93
CA SER A 3 -13.28 -23.33 -3.74
C SER A 3 -14.16 -22.24 -3.10
N ASP A 4 -15.47 -22.44 -3.13
CA ASP A 4 -16.40 -21.45 -2.57
C ASP A 4 -16.34 -21.43 -1.03
N GLU A 5 -16.02 -22.57 -0.40
CA GLU A 5 -15.72 -22.65 1.03
C GLU A 5 -14.47 -21.86 1.38
N GLU A 6 -13.36 -22.08 0.64
CA GLU A 6 -12.10 -21.36 0.84
C GLU A 6 -12.27 -19.85 0.66
N LYS A 7 -13.03 -19.40 -0.34
CA LYS A 7 -13.36 -17.98 -0.52
C LYS A 7 -14.15 -17.42 0.66
N SER A 8 -15.11 -18.18 1.19
CA SER A 8 -15.95 -17.75 2.30
C SER A 8 -15.15 -17.59 3.60
N GLU A 9 -14.20 -18.49 3.85
CA GLU A 9 -13.29 -18.41 4.99
C GLU A 9 -12.35 -17.23 4.85
N PHE A 10 -11.81 -16.99 3.64
CA PHE A 10 -10.92 -15.86 3.38
C PHE A 10 -11.60 -14.51 3.63
N ILE A 11 -12.86 -14.37 3.23
CA ILE A 11 -13.66 -13.15 3.46
C ILE A 11 -13.94 -12.97 4.95
N LYS A 12 -14.35 -14.03 5.65
CA LYS A 12 -14.61 -13.99 7.10
C LYS A 12 -13.36 -13.60 7.88
N ASP A 13 -12.23 -14.17 7.52
CA ASP A 13 -10.94 -13.86 8.15
C ASP A 13 -10.54 -12.40 7.87
N GLY A 14 -10.71 -11.93 6.64
CA GLY A 14 -10.50 -10.52 6.23
C GLY A 14 -11.36 -9.50 6.99
N LEU A 15 -12.57 -9.90 7.40
CA LEU A 15 -13.49 -9.06 8.17
C LEU A 15 -13.21 -9.09 9.69
N SER A 16 -12.33 -9.97 10.16
CA SER A 16 -12.05 -10.11 11.58
C SER A 16 -11.42 -8.84 12.17
N SER A 17 -11.80 -8.48 13.39
CA SER A 17 -11.26 -7.31 14.09
C SER A 17 -9.74 -7.40 14.28
N SER A 18 -9.21 -8.63 14.43
CA SER A 18 -7.77 -8.88 14.51
C SER A 18 -7.07 -8.51 13.21
N ARG A 19 -7.50 -9.05 12.06
CA ARG A 19 -6.92 -8.69 10.77
C ARG A 19 -7.05 -7.21 10.46
N ARG A 20 -8.22 -6.61 10.74
CA ARG A 20 -8.40 -5.16 10.59
C ARG A 20 -7.39 -4.37 11.42
N LYS A 21 -7.09 -4.84 12.64
CA LYS A 21 -6.07 -4.25 13.50
C LYS A 21 -4.67 -4.43 12.91
N ASP A 22 -4.34 -5.60 12.38
CA ASP A 22 -3.05 -5.88 11.73
C ASP A 22 -2.85 -5.00 10.48
N PHE A 23 -3.89 -4.79 9.68
CA PHE A 23 -3.86 -3.84 8.56
C PHE A 23 -3.78 -2.38 9.05
N SER A 24 -4.43 -2.03 10.15
CA SER A 24 -4.34 -0.69 10.73
C SER A 24 -3.00 -0.41 11.40
N MET A 25 -2.30 -1.45 11.88
CA MET A 25 -0.96 -1.35 12.47
C MET A 25 0.10 -0.88 11.47
N GLY A 26 -0.17 -1.01 10.16
CA GLY A 26 0.63 -0.36 9.12
C GLY A 26 0.71 1.17 9.28
N ASN A 27 -0.32 1.80 9.86
CA ASN A 27 -0.33 3.25 10.14
C ASN A 27 0.42 3.64 11.42
N ASP A 28 0.63 2.71 12.37
CA ASP A 28 1.39 2.95 13.61
C ASP A 28 2.90 2.74 13.42
N PHE A 29 3.32 2.20 12.28
CA PHE A 29 4.71 2.17 11.90
C PHE A 29 5.14 3.61 11.56
N LYS A 30 5.69 4.32 12.54
CA LYS A 30 6.51 5.50 12.29
C LYS A 30 7.74 5.02 11.51
N LEU A 31 7.60 4.92 10.19
CA LEU A 31 8.72 4.82 9.28
C LEU A 31 9.52 6.13 9.42
N ASN A 32 10.47 6.16 10.36
CA ASN A 32 11.53 7.16 10.37
C ASN A 32 12.52 6.79 9.27
N LEU A 33 12.02 6.75 8.04
CA LEU A 33 12.85 6.51 6.86
C LEU A 33 13.42 7.86 6.43
N SER A 34 14.73 7.91 6.27
CA SER A 34 15.37 9.03 5.59
C SER A 34 14.90 9.08 4.12
N LEU A 35 15.01 10.25 3.50
CA LEU A 35 14.66 10.41 2.09
C LEU A 35 15.45 9.43 1.20
N ASP A 36 16.72 9.21 1.52
CA ASP A 36 17.61 8.32 0.77
C ASP A 36 17.14 6.86 0.86
N GLU A 37 16.76 6.40 2.05
CA GLU A 37 16.20 5.06 2.24
C GLU A 37 14.87 4.88 1.49
N TYR A 38 14.05 5.93 1.43
CA TYR A 38 12.80 5.90 0.66
C TYR A 38 13.04 5.79 -0.84
N MET A 39 14.03 6.53 -1.36
CA MET A 39 14.43 6.44 -2.77
C MET A 39 14.98 5.05 -3.11
N ASN A 40 15.83 4.48 -2.25
CA ASN A 40 16.33 3.11 -2.42
C ASN A 40 15.21 2.07 -2.44
N TYR A 41 14.21 2.22 -1.56
CA TYR A 41 13.03 1.37 -1.55
C TYR A 41 12.24 1.46 -2.88
N LEU A 42 12.04 2.66 -3.41
CA LEU A 42 11.37 2.84 -4.71
C LEU A 42 12.14 2.19 -5.85
N ASP A 43 13.47 2.32 -5.86
CA ASP A 43 14.34 1.67 -6.86
C ASP A 43 14.26 0.14 -6.77
N ASP A 44 14.23 -0.42 -5.56
CA ASP A 44 14.08 -1.87 -5.35
C ASP A 44 12.72 -2.38 -5.84
N ILE A 45 11.64 -1.61 -5.64
CA ILE A 45 10.33 -1.96 -6.20
C ILE A 45 10.36 -1.93 -7.73
N GLN A 46 11.01 -0.93 -8.34
CA GLN A 46 11.12 -0.84 -9.80
C GLN A 46 11.87 -2.03 -10.41
N LYS A 47 12.86 -2.61 -9.71
CA LYS A 47 13.52 -3.84 -10.16
C LYS A 47 12.55 -5.03 -10.27
N ILE A 48 11.51 -5.06 -9.44
CA ILE A 48 10.53 -6.15 -9.39
C ILE A 48 9.40 -5.93 -10.40
N PHE A 49 8.84 -4.72 -10.44
CA PHE A 49 7.62 -4.43 -11.21
C PHE A 49 7.89 -3.71 -12.54
N GLY A 50 9.14 -3.33 -12.81
CA GLY A 50 9.53 -2.48 -13.93
C GLY A 50 9.35 -0.99 -13.61
N GLU A 51 9.76 -0.14 -14.55
CA GLU A 51 9.67 1.31 -14.41
C GLU A 51 8.22 1.77 -14.17
N PHE A 52 8.03 2.62 -13.16
CA PHE A 52 6.72 3.22 -12.93
C PHE A 52 6.34 4.12 -14.10
N LYS A 53 5.15 3.89 -14.66
CA LYS A 53 4.62 4.75 -15.71
C LYS A 53 4.43 6.16 -15.17
N ILE A 54 5.17 7.11 -15.73
CA ILE A 54 5.00 8.53 -15.42
C ILE A 54 3.65 8.98 -15.97
N SER A 55 2.75 9.37 -15.08
CA SER A 55 1.47 9.97 -15.50
C SER A 55 1.76 11.32 -16.17
N GLN A 56 1.46 11.42 -17.45
CA GLN A 56 1.49 12.70 -18.19
C GLN A 56 0.24 13.55 -17.94
N LYS A 57 -0.71 13.06 -17.14
CA LYS A 57 -1.91 13.81 -16.79
C LYS A 57 -1.59 14.86 -15.75
N ILE A 58 -1.99 16.10 -16.02
CA ILE A 58 -1.95 17.20 -15.06
C ILE A 58 -2.95 16.86 -13.95
N THR A 59 -2.44 16.52 -12.77
CA THR A 59 -3.25 16.40 -11.57
C THR A 59 -3.57 17.82 -11.10
N LYS A 60 -4.85 18.18 -11.06
CA LYS A 60 -5.29 19.43 -10.43
C LYS A 60 -5.06 19.32 -8.93
N CYS A 61 -4.00 19.93 -8.44
CA CYS A 61 -3.78 20.11 -7.02
C CYS A 61 -4.52 21.36 -6.58
N ASP A 62 -5.67 21.19 -5.94
CA ASP A 62 -6.28 22.26 -5.14
C ASP A 62 -5.44 22.39 -3.88
N LEU A 63 -4.41 23.24 -3.94
CA LEU A 63 -3.67 23.64 -2.75
C LEU A 63 -4.66 24.34 -1.82
N ASN A 64 -5.01 23.66 -0.72
CA ASN A 64 -5.70 24.30 0.39
C ASN A 64 -4.83 25.49 0.83
N LYS A 65 -5.32 26.71 0.56
CA LYS A 65 -4.71 27.94 1.07
C LYS A 65 -4.76 27.87 2.59
N LEU A 66 -3.60 27.65 3.20
CA LEU A 66 -3.36 27.87 4.63
C LEU A 66 -3.57 29.35 4.98
#